data_AF-A0AA85AHX3-F1
#
_entry.id   AF-A0AA85AHX3-F1
#
_cell.length_a   1.000
_cell.length_b   1.000
_cell.length_c   1.000
_cell.angle_alpha   90.00
_cell.angle_beta   90.00
_cell.angle_gamma   90.00
#
_symmetry.space_group_name_H-M   'P 1'
#
loop_
_entity.id
_entity.type
_entity.pdbx_description
1 polymer ?
#
loop_
_entity_poly.entity_id
_entity_poly.type
_entity_poly.pdbx_seq_one_letter_code
_entity_poly.pdbx_strand_id
1 'polypeptide(L)'
;MGGSGDHGHDGHDDITREELFKEFKPSIKYRFTSIVASIIDKPVSLFHEKVVNRVRTPYPYYHKRYDRVPTIDQCLTNDLACIEEANQQFHRDRLVDLNVVRILRKRKNECMRWYNYEKEDVYQFCGPMFTEYEDAAVNYYIKYGELHWSASVVDAFMKQKHRLLWEKRYGPVGKTSDEKKKLAAAGDKATKEGNFISKIREIGLSRDIPKEIHL
;
A
#
# COMPACT_ATOMS: atom_id res chain seq x y z
N MET A 1 -58.97 -6.55 -10.08
CA MET A 1 -58.15 -7.69 -10.56
C MET A 1 -57.08 -7.11 -11.45
N GLY A 2 -55.79 -7.13 -11.19
CA GLY A 2 -54.94 -7.82 -10.24
C GLY A 2 -53.53 -7.65 -10.83
N GLY A 3 -52.54 -7.31 -10.01
CA GLY A 3 -51.27 -6.69 -10.41
C GLY A 3 -50.29 -7.58 -11.18
N SER A 4 -49.18 -6.97 -11.62
CA SER A 4 -47.81 -7.48 -11.94
C SER A 4 -47.17 -6.50 -12.93
N GLY A 5 -45.93 -6.02 -12.88
CA GLY A 5 -44.79 -6.16 -11.99
C GLY A 5 -43.91 -4.91 -12.21
N ASP A 6 -43.37 -4.35 -11.14
CA ASP A 6 -41.96 -4.46 -10.78
C ASP A 6 -41.08 -3.41 -11.50
N HIS A 7 -40.89 -2.28 -10.80
CA HIS A 7 -39.93 -1.24 -11.14
C HIS A 7 -38.65 -1.50 -10.34
N GLY A 8 -37.72 -2.24 -10.94
CA GLY A 8 -36.36 -2.38 -10.45
C GLY A 8 -35.39 -2.01 -11.57
N HIS A 9 -35.01 -0.73 -11.64
CA HIS A 9 -33.91 -0.27 -12.48
C HIS A 9 -32.69 -0.02 -11.57
N ASP A 10 -32.11 -1.11 -11.07
CA ASP A 10 -30.76 -1.11 -10.51
C ASP A 10 -29.80 -1.42 -11.66
N GLY A 11 -29.44 -0.37 -12.39
CA GLY A 11 -28.39 -0.44 -13.41
C GLY A 11 -27.02 -0.39 -12.72
N HIS A 12 -26.52 -1.55 -12.28
CA HIS A 12 -25.09 -1.74 -12.11
C HIS A 12 -24.50 -1.91 -13.52
N ASP A 13 -23.94 -0.84 -14.07
CA ASP A 13 -23.13 -0.93 -15.28
C ASP A 13 -21.81 -1.61 -14.88
N ASP A 14 -21.76 -2.94 -15.00
CA ASP A 14 -20.55 -3.73 -14.76
C ASP A 14 -19.44 -3.26 -15.72
N ILE A 15 -18.47 -2.49 -15.20
CA ILE A 15 -17.34 -2.00 -15.99
C ILE A 15 -16.49 -3.21 -16.39
N THR A 16 -16.64 -3.63 -17.64
CA THR A 16 -15.90 -4.78 -18.16
C THR A 16 -14.40 -4.46 -18.25
N ARG A 17 -13.54 -5.49 -18.13
CA ARG A 17 -12.07 -5.34 -18.27
C ARG A 17 -11.70 -4.68 -19.60
N GLU A 18 -12.55 -4.76 -20.62
CA GLU A 18 -12.33 -4.16 -21.94
C GLU A 18 -12.67 -2.67 -21.96
N GLU A 19 -13.61 -2.20 -21.15
CA GLU A 19 -13.90 -0.78 -20.95
C GLU A 19 -12.82 -0.07 -20.15
N LEU A 20 -12.17 -0.76 -19.20
CA LEU A 20 -10.97 -0.30 -18.48
C LEU A 20 -9.77 -0.04 -19.41
N PHE A 21 -9.65 -0.77 -20.52
CA PHE A 21 -8.55 -0.64 -21.50
C PHE A 21 -9.00 0.00 -22.84
N LYS A 22 -10.26 0.43 -22.95
CA LYS A 22 -10.76 1.11 -24.14
C LYS A 22 -10.00 2.42 -24.28
N GLU A 23 -9.44 2.68 -25.46
CA GLU A 23 -8.89 4.00 -25.76
C GLU A 23 -9.92 5.06 -25.39
N PHE A 24 -9.53 5.95 -24.48
CA PHE A 24 -10.37 7.04 -24.03
C PHE A 24 -10.77 7.90 -25.23
N LYS A 25 -11.98 7.68 -25.77
CA LYS A 25 -12.57 8.55 -26.79
C LYS A 25 -13.19 9.75 -26.08
N PRO A 26 -12.59 10.95 -26.17
CA PRO A 26 -13.08 12.08 -25.40
C PRO A 26 -14.49 12.46 -25.84
N SER A 27 -15.45 12.42 -24.92
CA SER A 27 -16.76 13.04 -25.10
C SER A 27 -16.61 14.56 -25.31
N ILE A 28 -17.57 15.20 -25.98
CA ILE A 28 -17.57 16.65 -26.27
C ILE A 28 -17.33 17.51 -25.01
N LYS A 29 -17.76 17.05 -23.82
CA LYS A 29 -17.48 17.70 -22.54
C LYS A 29 -15.99 17.75 -22.19
N TYR A 30 -15.22 16.72 -22.54
CA TYR A 30 -13.76 16.68 -22.39
C TYR A 30 -13.03 17.60 -23.39
N ARG A 31 -13.69 17.96 -24.50
CA ARG A 31 -13.16 18.94 -25.47
C ARG A 31 -13.18 20.38 -24.92
N PHE A 32 -14.16 20.72 -24.07
CA PHE A 32 -14.19 22.02 -23.39
C PHE A 32 -13.22 22.11 -22.20
N THR A 33 -13.08 21.03 -21.42
CA THR A 33 -12.10 21.00 -20.31
C THR A 33 -10.66 21.04 -20.82
N SER A 34 -10.37 20.42 -21.96
CA SER A 34 -9.03 20.51 -22.58
C SER A 34 -8.68 21.91 -23.07
N ILE A 35 -9.65 22.72 -23.51
CA ILE A 35 -9.39 24.13 -23.88
C ILE A 35 -9.02 24.94 -22.62
N VAL A 36 -9.81 24.86 -21.55
CA VAL A 36 -9.52 25.58 -20.29
C VAL A 36 -8.22 25.10 -19.66
N ALA A 37 -7.98 23.78 -19.63
CA ALA A 37 -6.73 23.21 -19.16
C ALA A 37 -5.54 23.70 -20.00
N SER A 38 -5.68 23.78 -21.33
CA SER A 38 -4.61 24.26 -22.20
C SER A 38 -4.30 25.75 -22.02
N ILE A 39 -5.29 26.57 -21.63
CA ILE A 39 -5.09 28.00 -21.35
C ILE A 39 -4.26 28.21 -20.07
N ILE A 40 -4.33 27.28 -19.11
CA ILE A 40 -3.59 27.37 -17.84
C ILE A 40 -2.26 26.60 -17.90
N ASP A 41 -2.27 25.40 -18.48
CA ASP A 41 -1.10 24.50 -18.51
C ASP A 41 0.02 25.04 -19.43
N LYS A 42 -0.34 25.63 -20.58
CA LYS A 42 0.64 26.21 -21.52
C LYS A 42 1.44 27.38 -20.92
N PRO A 43 0.84 28.40 -20.28
CA PRO A 43 1.63 29.45 -19.65
C PRO A 43 2.44 28.94 -18.45
N VAL A 44 1.93 27.98 -17.68
CA VAL A 44 2.66 27.40 -16.54
C VAL A 44 3.88 26.60 -16.99
N SER A 45 3.73 25.75 -18.01
CA SER A 45 4.84 25.01 -18.61
C SER A 45 5.88 25.96 -19.24
N LEU A 46 5.44 27.00 -19.95
CA LEU A 46 6.35 28.04 -20.47
C LEU A 46 7.11 28.77 -19.35
N PHE A 47 6.46 29.08 -18.23
CA PHE A 47 7.12 29.69 -17.08
C PHE A 47 8.14 28.73 -16.43
N HIS A 48 7.78 27.46 -16.26
CA HIS A 48 8.69 26.44 -15.74
C HIS A 48 9.94 26.30 -16.62
N GLU A 49 9.76 26.24 -17.94
CA GLU A 49 10.87 26.10 -18.88
C GLU A 49 11.73 27.36 -19.00
N LYS A 50 11.12 28.53 -19.14
CA LYS A 50 11.85 29.78 -19.41
C LYS A 50 12.44 30.43 -18.16
N VAL A 51 11.78 30.29 -17.01
CA VAL A 51 12.15 30.94 -15.76
C VAL A 51 12.75 29.93 -14.79
N VAL A 52 11.99 28.90 -14.39
CA VAL A 52 12.41 27.98 -13.32
C VAL A 52 13.66 27.19 -13.73
N ASN A 53 13.68 26.57 -14.90
CA ASN A 53 14.84 25.77 -15.34
C ASN A 53 16.09 26.63 -15.58
N ARG A 54 15.94 27.90 -15.98
CA ARG A 54 17.07 28.81 -16.18
C ARG A 54 17.64 29.33 -14.85
N VAL A 55 16.79 29.55 -13.85
CA VAL A 55 17.19 29.99 -12.50
C VAL A 55 17.72 28.84 -11.66
N ARG A 56 17.17 27.63 -11.83
CA ARG A 56 17.55 26.44 -11.08
C ARG A 56 18.86 25.85 -11.61
N THR A 57 19.98 26.23 -11.01
CA THR A 57 21.23 25.48 -11.16
C THR A 57 21.09 24.13 -10.44
N PRO A 58 21.18 22.98 -11.13
CA PRO A 58 21.06 21.68 -10.47
C PRO A 58 22.26 21.47 -9.54
N TYR A 59 22.01 21.45 -8.23
CA TYR A 59 23.01 21.11 -7.24
C TYR A 59 22.88 19.61 -6.89
N PRO A 60 23.96 18.81 -6.97
CA PRO A 60 23.89 17.40 -6.61
C PRO A 60 23.65 17.26 -5.11
N TYR A 61 22.62 16.52 -4.74
CA TYR A 61 22.40 16.08 -3.36
C TYR A 61 22.50 14.56 -3.32
N TYR A 62 23.12 14.03 -2.27
CA TYR A 62 23.30 12.60 -2.08
C TYR A 62 22.49 12.12 -0.88
N HIS A 63 21.98 10.89 -0.99
CA HIS A 63 21.35 10.25 0.16
C HIS A 63 22.43 9.82 1.16
N LYS A 64 22.35 10.31 2.40
CA LYS A 64 23.29 9.93 3.45
C LYS A 64 23.14 8.45 3.77
N ARG A 65 24.25 7.72 3.76
CA ARG A 65 24.32 6.32 4.18
C ARG A 65 24.91 6.27 5.57
N TYR A 66 24.27 5.51 6.46
CA TYR A 66 24.77 5.24 7.80
C TYR A 66 25.19 3.77 7.84
N ASP A 67 26.42 3.52 8.25
CA ASP A 67 26.88 2.17 8.48
C ASP A 67 26.22 1.58 9.73
N ARG A 68 26.20 0.25 9.81
CA ARG A 68 25.62 -0.47 10.95
C ARG A 68 26.61 -0.42 12.12
N VAL A 69 26.09 -0.09 13.29
CA VAL A 69 26.74 -0.14 14.60
C VAL A 69 26.41 -1.49 15.25
N PRO A 70 27.25 -2.02 16.16
CA PRO A 70 26.87 -3.15 17.02
C PRO A 70 25.51 -2.91 17.72
N THR A 71 24.73 -3.97 17.84
CA THR A 71 23.44 -3.94 18.52
C THR A 71 23.60 -4.02 20.04
N ILE A 72 22.55 -3.66 20.78
CA ILE A 72 22.60 -3.53 22.26
C ILE A 72 22.95 -4.83 23.00
N ASP A 73 22.72 -5.98 22.38
CA ASP A 73 23.05 -7.30 22.91
C ASP A 73 24.55 -7.61 22.89
N GLN A 74 25.32 -6.91 22.05
CA GLN A 74 26.77 -7.07 21.92
C GLN A 74 27.54 -6.08 22.80
N CYS A 75 26.92 -4.97 23.19
CA CYS A 75 27.54 -3.96 24.03
C CYS A 75 27.73 -4.44 25.48
N LEU A 76 28.82 -4.02 26.11
CA LEU A 76 29.01 -4.16 27.55
C LEU A 76 28.10 -3.19 28.31
N THR A 77 27.63 -3.57 29.49
CA THR A 77 26.70 -2.75 30.31
C THR A 77 27.29 -1.41 30.75
N ASN A 78 28.62 -1.32 30.84
CA ASN A 78 29.32 -0.12 31.31
C ASN A 78 29.86 0.73 30.15
N ASP A 79 29.75 0.27 28.90
CA ASP A 79 30.23 0.99 27.73
C ASP A 79 29.14 1.94 27.22
N LEU A 80 29.17 3.17 27.72
CA LEU A 80 28.21 4.21 27.35
C LEU A 80 28.31 4.60 25.87
N ALA A 81 29.50 4.53 25.26
CA ALA A 81 29.66 4.91 23.85
C ALA A 81 28.94 3.91 22.94
N CYS A 82 29.14 2.61 23.16
CA CYS A 82 28.44 1.56 22.41
C CYS A 82 26.91 1.67 22.56
N ILE A 83 26.44 1.89 23.80
CA ILE A 83 25.01 2.02 24.09
C ILE A 83 24.40 3.23 23.38
N GLU A 84 25.06 4.39 23.42
CA GLU A 84 24.58 5.62 22.77
C GLU A 84 24.55 5.49 21.24
N GLU A 85 25.57 4.91 20.62
CA GLU A 85 25.60 4.68 19.18
C GLU A 85 24.49 3.71 18.74
N ALA A 86 24.29 2.62 19.50
CA ALA A 86 23.20 1.67 19.27
C ALA A 86 21.83 2.34 19.43
N ASN A 87 21.68 3.22 20.42
CA ASN A 87 20.45 3.97 20.66
C ASN A 87 20.14 4.95 19.51
N GLN A 88 21.16 5.64 18.99
CA GLN A 88 21.01 6.49 17.80
C GLN A 88 20.59 5.67 16.58
N GLN A 89 21.18 4.49 16.36
CA GLN A 89 20.76 3.61 15.28
C GLN A 89 19.30 3.17 15.46
N PHE A 90 18.90 2.78 16.67
CA PHE A 90 17.53 2.42 17.00
C PHE A 90 16.53 3.54 16.68
N HIS A 91 16.85 4.79 17.02
CA HIS A 91 16.00 5.93 16.69
C HIS A 91 15.88 6.15 15.17
N ARG A 92 16.99 6.00 14.42
CA ARG A 92 16.96 6.09 12.94
C ARG A 92 16.11 4.98 12.35
N ASP A 93 16.31 3.74 12.77
CA ASP A 93 15.56 2.59 12.29
C ASP A 93 14.05 2.73 12.63
N ARG A 94 13.70 3.27 13.81
CA ARG A 94 12.30 3.57 14.17
C ARG A 94 11.65 4.57 13.22
N LEU A 95 12.38 5.62 12.82
CA LEU A 95 11.88 6.60 11.84
C LEU A 95 11.71 5.99 10.45
N VAL A 96 12.62 5.10 10.04
CA VAL A 96 12.53 4.36 8.79
C VAL A 96 11.29 3.46 8.81
N ASP A 97 11.12 2.63 9.84
CA ASP A 97 9.98 1.71 9.98
C ASP A 97 8.64 2.46 10.00
N LEU A 98 8.58 3.63 10.67
CA LEU A 98 7.39 4.49 10.65
C LEU A 98 7.05 4.97 9.23
N ASN A 99 8.06 5.36 8.46
CA ASN A 99 7.86 5.82 7.08
C ASN A 99 7.49 4.65 6.14
N VAL A 100 7.98 3.44 6.38
CA VAL A 100 7.53 2.24 5.66
C VAL A 100 6.02 2.03 5.85
N VAL A 101 5.54 2.04 7.10
CA VAL A 101 4.09 1.91 7.39
C VAL A 101 3.31 3.06 6.74
N ARG A 102 3.83 4.29 6.76
CA ARG A 102 3.19 5.46 6.13
C ARG A 102 3.07 5.29 4.60
N ILE A 103 4.08 4.75 3.93
CA ILE A 103 4.06 4.46 2.49
C ILE A 103 3.02 3.39 2.17
N LEU A 104 2.97 2.30 2.94
CA LEU A 104 1.98 1.23 2.75
C LEU A 104 0.55 1.75 2.97
N ARG A 105 0.35 2.59 3.98
CA ARG A 105 -0.93 3.27 4.20
C ARG A 105 -1.35 4.12 3.00
N LYS A 106 -0.40 4.87 2.42
CA LYS A 106 -0.65 5.69 1.24
C LYS A 106 -1.08 4.82 0.05
N ARG A 107 -0.37 3.71 -0.22
CA ARG A 107 -0.72 2.75 -1.29
C ARG A 107 -2.12 2.17 -1.10
N LYS A 108 -2.47 1.74 0.12
CA LYS A 108 -3.81 1.27 0.49
C LYS A 108 -4.88 2.33 0.21
N ASN A 109 -4.65 3.56 0.66
CA ASN A 109 -5.61 4.66 0.49
C ASN A 109 -5.77 5.10 -0.97
N GLU A 110 -4.68 5.09 -1.76
CA GLU A 110 -4.71 5.40 -3.19
C GLU A 110 -5.51 4.35 -3.97
N CYS A 111 -5.28 3.06 -3.66
CA CYS A 111 -6.06 1.97 -4.24
C CYS A 111 -7.55 2.10 -3.90
N MET A 112 -7.87 2.32 -2.62
CA MET A 112 -9.25 2.53 -2.16
C MET A 112 -9.90 3.73 -2.85
N ARG A 113 -9.17 4.83 -3.04
CA ARG A 113 -9.67 6.02 -3.72
C ARG A 113 -9.92 5.79 -5.21
N TRP A 114 -9.11 4.96 -5.86
CA TRP A 114 -9.26 4.64 -7.28
C TRP A 114 -10.49 3.78 -7.56
N TYR A 115 -10.73 2.75 -6.74
CA TYR A 115 -11.85 1.80 -6.90
C TYR A 115 -13.11 2.19 -6.10
N ASN A 116 -13.24 3.44 -5.63
CA ASN A 116 -14.28 3.88 -4.69
C ASN A 116 -15.72 3.92 -5.27
N TYR A 117 -15.99 3.24 -6.38
CA TYR A 117 -17.31 3.19 -7.01
C TYR A 117 -18.18 2.11 -6.34
N GLU A 118 -17.63 0.92 -6.12
CA GLU A 118 -18.30 -0.22 -5.47
C GLU A 118 -17.43 -0.81 -4.35
N LYS A 119 -18.04 -1.32 -3.28
CA LYS A 119 -17.28 -1.83 -2.13
C LYS A 119 -16.59 -3.15 -2.45
N GLU A 120 -17.25 -3.99 -3.23
CA GLU A 120 -16.83 -5.33 -3.62
C GLU A 120 -15.51 -5.28 -4.43
N ASP A 121 -15.43 -4.35 -5.38
CA ASP A 121 -14.22 -4.07 -6.18
C ASP A 121 -13.01 -3.67 -5.33
N VAL A 122 -13.22 -2.84 -4.32
CA VAL A 122 -12.15 -2.41 -3.41
C VAL A 122 -11.52 -3.62 -2.71
N TYR A 123 -12.32 -4.58 -2.24
CA TYR A 123 -11.79 -5.77 -1.58
C TYR A 123 -11.09 -6.72 -2.56
N GLN A 124 -11.62 -6.87 -3.78
CA GLN A 124 -11.03 -7.75 -4.79
C GLN A 124 -9.66 -7.25 -5.28
N PHE A 125 -9.55 -5.95 -5.61
CA PHE A 125 -8.33 -5.40 -6.18
C PHE A 125 -7.33 -4.89 -5.14
N CYS A 126 -7.81 -4.29 -4.04
CA CYS A 126 -6.93 -3.73 -3.02
C CYS A 126 -6.60 -4.71 -1.89
N GLY A 127 -7.23 -5.89 -1.86
CA GLY A 127 -6.98 -6.97 -0.88
C GLY A 127 -5.52 -7.16 -0.46
N PRO A 128 -4.57 -7.37 -1.40
CA PRO A 128 -3.15 -7.55 -1.04
C PRO A 128 -2.50 -6.30 -0.41
N MET A 129 -2.93 -5.08 -0.80
CA MET A 129 -2.41 -3.85 -0.18
C MET A 129 -2.93 -3.69 1.25
N PHE A 130 -4.15 -4.16 1.53
CA PHE A 130 -4.68 -4.20 2.89
C PHE A 130 -3.86 -5.14 3.77
N THR A 131 -3.60 -6.37 3.31
CA THR A 131 -2.83 -7.34 4.09
C THR A 131 -1.41 -6.87 4.36
N GLU A 132 -0.71 -6.36 3.34
CA GLU A 132 0.63 -5.77 3.49
C GLU A 132 0.66 -4.65 4.55
N TYR A 133 -0.33 -3.76 4.51
CA TYR A 133 -0.42 -2.66 5.47
C TYR A 133 -0.72 -3.16 6.89
N GLU A 134 -1.70 -4.04 7.06
CA GLU A 134 -2.08 -4.55 8.39
C GLU A 134 -0.93 -5.36 9.02
N ASP A 135 -0.23 -6.17 8.23
CA ASP A 135 0.91 -6.94 8.73
C ASP A 135 2.08 -6.04 9.12
N ALA A 136 2.38 -5.02 8.31
CA ALA A 136 3.39 -4.02 8.66
C ALA A 136 3.01 -3.19 9.89
N ALA A 137 1.74 -2.79 10.02
CA ALA A 137 1.24 -2.03 11.16
C ALA A 137 1.30 -2.86 12.46
N VAL A 138 0.92 -4.13 12.40
CA VAL A 138 1.02 -5.07 13.53
C VAL A 138 2.49 -5.28 13.91
N ASN A 139 3.39 -5.50 12.96
CA ASN A 139 4.82 -5.67 13.23
C ASN A 139 5.44 -4.41 13.86
N TYR A 140 5.07 -3.23 13.37
CA TYR A 140 5.49 -1.95 13.95
C TYR A 140 4.99 -1.80 15.39
N TYR A 141 3.73 -2.14 15.66
CA TYR A 141 3.16 -2.08 17.01
C TYR A 141 3.80 -3.12 17.96
N ILE A 142 4.08 -4.32 17.49
CA ILE A 142 4.80 -5.34 18.28
C ILE A 142 6.17 -4.81 18.72
N LYS A 143 6.91 -4.15 17.83
CA LYS A 143 8.25 -3.63 18.11
C LYS A 143 8.23 -2.36 18.97
N TYR A 144 7.38 -1.38 18.63
CA TYR A 144 7.42 -0.03 19.19
C TYR A 144 6.17 0.40 19.98
N GLY A 145 5.09 -0.37 19.92
CA GLY A 145 3.87 -0.09 20.67
C GLY A 145 4.09 -0.17 22.17
N GLU A 146 3.33 0.62 22.94
CA GLU A 146 3.34 0.64 24.42
C GLU A 146 4.70 1.01 25.06
N LEU A 147 5.71 1.31 24.26
CA LEU A 147 6.95 1.93 24.73
C LEU A 147 6.69 3.39 25.09
N HIS A 148 7.41 3.88 26.10
CA HIS A 148 7.36 5.28 26.49
C HIS A 148 7.84 6.20 25.35
N TRP A 149 7.46 7.48 25.39
CA TRP A 149 7.86 8.44 24.35
C TRP A 149 9.39 8.62 24.28
N SER A 150 10.07 8.53 25.43
CA SER A 150 11.52 8.57 25.59
C SER A 150 12.18 7.19 25.64
N ALA A 151 11.51 6.14 25.12
CA ALA A 151 12.03 4.78 25.21
C ALA A 151 13.36 4.60 24.45
N SER A 152 14.27 3.89 25.11
CA SER A 152 15.60 3.57 24.62
C SER A 152 15.63 2.22 23.88
N VAL A 153 16.75 1.94 23.24
CA VAL A 153 17.03 0.61 22.65
C VAL A 153 16.97 -0.51 23.70
N VAL A 154 17.30 -0.21 24.96
CA VAL A 154 17.27 -1.19 26.07
C VAL A 154 15.83 -1.62 26.37
N ASP A 155 14.89 -0.68 26.37
CA ASP A 155 13.47 -0.96 26.63
C ASP A 155 12.87 -1.87 25.54
N ALA A 156 13.20 -1.56 24.28
CA ALA A 156 12.79 -2.37 23.14
C ALA A 156 13.37 -3.79 23.22
N PHE A 157 14.62 -3.92 23.65
CA PHE A 157 15.27 -5.21 23.85
C PHE A 157 14.66 -6.01 24.99
N MET A 158 14.31 -5.38 26.11
CA MET A 158 13.62 -6.05 27.22
C MET A 158 12.21 -6.50 26.81
N LYS A 159 11.49 -5.71 26.01
CA LYS A 159 10.20 -6.12 25.42
C LYS A 159 10.37 -7.35 24.52
N GLN A 160 11.39 -7.37 23.67
CA GLN A 160 11.70 -8.51 22.81
C GLN A 160 11.99 -9.77 23.64
N LYS A 161 12.81 -9.65 24.69
CA LYS A 161 13.10 -10.75 25.62
C LYS A 161 11.83 -11.29 26.29
N HIS A 162 10.96 -10.40 26.75
CA HIS A 162 9.69 -10.80 27.36
C HIS A 162 8.83 -11.63 26.40
N ARG A 163 8.73 -11.19 25.13
CA ARG A 163 8.02 -11.94 24.08
C ARG A 163 8.62 -13.33 23.84
N LEU A 164 9.94 -13.43 23.71
CA LEU A 164 10.62 -14.71 23.49
C LEU A 164 10.44 -15.67 24.68
N LEU A 165 10.49 -15.16 25.91
CA LEU A 165 10.26 -15.97 27.11
C LEU A 165 8.80 -16.44 27.19
N TRP A 166 7.85 -15.60 26.78
CA TRP A 166 6.44 -15.97 26.68
C TRP A 166 6.23 -17.08 25.64
N GLU A 167 6.79 -16.91 24.44
CA GLU A 167 6.69 -17.91 23.35
C GLU A 167 7.26 -19.26 23.74
N LYS A 168 8.38 -19.27 24.49
CA LYS A 168 8.96 -20.50 25.03
C LYS A 168 8.00 -21.25 25.97
N ARG A 169 7.14 -20.53 26.71
CA ARG A 169 6.21 -21.13 27.69
C ARG A 169 4.86 -21.53 27.10
N TYR A 170 4.31 -20.71 26.22
CA TYR A 170 2.92 -20.84 25.75
C TYR A 170 2.80 -21.13 24.24
N GLY A 171 3.91 -21.15 23.50
CA GLY A 171 3.94 -21.33 22.05
C GLY A 171 3.87 -20.02 21.26
N PRO A 172 3.83 -20.09 19.92
CA PRO A 172 3.93 -18.93 19.06
C PRO A 172 2.77 -17.94 19.26
N VAL A 173 3.10 -16.66 19.41
CA VAL A 173 2.10 -15.59 19.56
C VAL A 173 1.53 -15.25 18.19
N GLY A 174 0.19 -15.20 18.08
CA GLY A 174 -0.50 -14.73 16.88
C GLY A 174 -0.64 -15.79 15.79
N LYS A 175 -1.30 -16.93 16.09
CA LYS A 175 -1.82 -17.81 15.02
C LYS A 175 -2.63 -16.95 14.04
N THR A 176 -2.32 -17.04 12.75
CA THR A 176 -3.02 -16.33 11.67
C THR A 176 -4.53 -16.49 11.85
N SER A 177 -5.27 -15.39 12.03
CA SER A 177 -6.72 -15.42 12.08
C SER A 177 -7.27 -15.99 10.77
N ASP A 178 -8.33 -16.79 10.85
CA ASP A 178 -8.94 -17.41 9.66
C ASP A 178 -9.42 -16.36 8.65
N GLU A 179 -9.78 -15.16 9.12
CA GLU A 179 -10.13 -14.01 8.28
C GLU A 179 -8.96 -13.50 7.44
N LYS A 180 -7.74 -13.42 8.00
CA LYS A 180 -6.54 -13.03 7.25
C LYS A 180 -6.22 -14.03 6.15
N LYS A 181 -6.41 -15.33 6.41
CA LYS A 181 -6.26 -16.39 5.39
C LYS A 181 -7.29 -16.25 4.27
N LYS A 182 -8.54 -15.91 4.59
CA LYS A 182 -9.60 -15.68 3.60
C LYS A 182 -9.30 -14.46 2.71
N LEU A 183 -8.83 -13.36 3.30
CA LEU A 183 -8.44 -12.14 2.56
C LEU A 183 -7.21 -12.38 1.66
N ALA A 184 -6.20 -13.09 2.17
CA ALA A 184 -5.04 -13.47 1.37
C ALA A 184 -5.42 -14.43 0.22
N ALA A 185 -6.27 -15.43 0.49
CA ALA A 185 -6.78 -16.35 -0.52
C ALA A 185 -7.64 -15.63 -1.59
N ALA A 186 -8.44 -14.64 -1.19
CA ALA A 186 -9.23 -13.82 -2.12
C ALA A 186 -8.33 -12.94 -3.01
N GLY A 187 -7.30 -12.31 -2.44
CA GLY A 187 -6.29 -11.56 -3.18
C GLY A 187 -5.52 -12.45 -4.17
N ASP A 188 -5.08 -13.63 -3.72
CA ASP A 188 -4.39 -14.60 -4.58
C ASP A 188 -5.29 -15.12 -5.71
N LYS A 189 -6.58 -15.34 -5.43
CA LYS A 189 -7.58 -15.75 -6.43
C LYS A 189 -7.77 -14.65 -7.48
N ALA A 190 -7.96 -13.40 -7.06
CA ALA A 190 -8.09 -12.25 -7.96
C ALA A 190 -6.84 -12.03 -8.83
N THR A 191 -5.64 -12.23 -8.25
CA THR A 191 -4.37 -12.08 -8.98
C THR A 191 -4.17 -13.21 -10.00
N LYS A 192 -4.52 -14.45 -9.64
CA LYS A 192 -4.45 -15.62 -10.53
C LYS A 192 -5.46 -15.55 -11.66
N GLU A 193 -6.69 -15.12 -11.38
CA GLU A 193 -7.71 -14.85 -12.41
C GLU A 193 -7.25 -13.73 -13.35
N GLY A 194 -6.66 -12.66 -12.81
CA GLY A 194 -6.05 -11.59 -13.60
C GLY A 194 -4.98 -12.07 -14.57
N ASN A 195 -4.07 -12.94 -14.09
CA ASN A 195 -2.96 -13.53 -14.85
C ASN A 195 -3.44 -14.59 -15.86
N PHE A 196 -4.40 -15.44 -15.49
CA PHE A 196 -4.99 -16.45 -16.38
C PHE A 196 -5.77 -15.80 -17.50
N ILE A 197 -6.61 -14.80 -17.20
CA ILE A 197 -7.33 -14.02 -18.20
C ILE A 197 -6.36 -13.21 -19.06
N SER A 198 -5.25 -12.67 -18.51
CA SER A 198 -4.23 -12.00 -19.35
C SER A 198 -3.54 -12.96 -20.32
N LYS A 199 -3.25 -14.18 -19.87
CA LYS A 199 -2.58 -15.21 -20.68
C LYS A 199 -3.50 -15.77 -21.76
N ILE A 200 -4.80 -15.92 -21.48
CA ILE A 200 -5.82 -16.28 -22.49
C ILE A 200 -5.98 -15.16 -23.52
N ARG A 201 -5.90 -13.89 -23.09
CA ARG A 201 -6.02 -12.73 -23.98
C ARG A 201 -4.80 -12.56 -24.90
N GLU A 202 -3.58 -12.90 -24.45
CA GLU A 202 -2.38 -12.98 -25.30
C GLU A 202 -2.46 -14.10 -26.35
N ILE A 203 -3.14 -15.20 -26.04
CA ILE A 203 -3.31 -16.35 -26.95
C ILE A 203 -4.44 -16.09 -27.99
N GLY A 204 -5.14 -14.95 -27.91
CA GLY A 204 -6.09 -14.49 -28.93
C GLY A 204 -7.35 -15.35 -29.07
N LEU A 205 -7.65 -16.23 -28.11
CA LEU A 205 -8.61 -17.33 -28.31
C LEU A 205 -10.05 -17.07 -27.82
N SER A 206 -10.38 -15.95 -27.18
CA SER A 206 -11.80 -15.68 -26.89
C SER A 206 -12.09 -14.22 -26.65
N ARG A 207 -12.98 -13.66 -27.50
CA ARG A 207 -13.55 -12.31 -27.33
C ARG A 207 -14.88 -12.32 -26.57
N ASP A 208 -15.40 -13.48 -26.16
CA ASP A 208 -16.73 -13.57 -25.51
C ASP A 208 -16.78 -14.70 -24.46
N ILE A 209 -16.29 -14.47 -23.22
CA ILE A 209 -16.60 -15.34 -22.06
C ILE A 209 -17.16 -14.47 -20.94
N PRO A 210 -18.44 -14.63 -20.56
CA PRO A 210 -19.05 -13.93 -19.42
C PRO A 210 -18.48 -14.44 -18.09
N LYS A 211 -18.26 -13.50 -17.15
CA LYS A 211 -17.72 -13.78 -15.82
C LYS A 211 -18.81 -14.32 -14.89
N GLU A 212 -19.18 -15.60 -14.98
CA GLU A 212 -19.58 -16.40 -13.80
C GLU A 212 -19.45 -17.88 -14.14
N ILE A 213 -18.56 -18.59 -13.44
CA ILE A 213 -18.69 -20.04 -13.24
C ILE A 213 -18.48 -20.25 -11.74
N HIS A 214 -19.59 -20.35 -11.02
CA HIS A 214 -19.60 -20.90 -9.68
C HIS A 214 -19.30 -22.40 -9.75
N LEU A 215 -18.19 -22.82 -9.13
CA LEU A 215 -17.98 -24.14 -8.57
C LEU A 215 -17.42 -23.96 -7.15
#